data_AF-A0A3R6T0K4-F1
#
_entry.id   AF-A0A3R6T0K4-F1
#
_cell.length_a   1.000
_cell.length_b   1.000
_cell.length_c   1.000
_cell.angle_alpha   90.00
_cell.angle_beta   90.00
_cell.angle_gamma   90.00
#
_symmetry.space_group_name_H-M   'P 1'
#
loop_
_entity.id
_entity.type
_entity.pdbx_description
1 polymer ?
#
loop_
_entity_poly.entity_id
_entity_poly.type
_entity_poly.pdbx_seq_one_letter_code
_entity_poly.pdbx_strand_id
1 'polypeptide(L)'
;MAVFRVERTGDYTVMSNFHLKDKRLSLKAKGLLSQMLSLPDDWDYTLSGLSYINRESKDAIRSAVNELETAGYIRRRQTTDASGKFAANEYTIFERPIEGEPMLDKPLSENPITVNPSAVNPLPENPTQLNTKKSNTQKQNTHGSNTDSIPFRETAAVIPPERKGRDAMSVTEIENYRELILENIEYDCLKQRYPLYLDDLNEIVELLVETVCAKRKTTRISGADFPHEIVRSRFLKLDSSHIEFVMDCLQKNTTQVHNIKQYLLAVLFNAPTTMNNHYTSLVNHDMHAGGW
;
A
#
# COMPACT_ATOMS: atom_id res chain seq x y z
N MET A 1 -5.97 -17.63 18.66
CA MET A 1 -5.10 -17.86 17.49
C MET A 1 -4.23 -16.64 17.32
N ALA A 2 -2.90 -16.79 17.36
CA ALA A 2 -1.99 -15.70 17.05
C ALA A 2 -1.94 -15.50 15.53
N VAL A 3 -2.07 -14.25 15.07
CA VAL A 3 -1.98 -13.88 13.66
C VAL A 3 -0.69 -13.10 13.48
N PHE A 4 0.31 -13.73 12.84
CA PHE A 4 1.55 -13.08 12.46
C PHE A 4 1.37 -12.45 11.08
N ARG A 5 1.68 -11.17 10.94
CA ARG A 5 1.60 -10.43 9.67
C ARG A 5 3.02 -10.07 9.24
N VAL A 6 3.38 -10.43 8.02
CA VAL A 6 4.66 -10.06 7.41
C VAL A 6 4.54 -8.63 6.88
N GLU A 7 5.52 -7.77 7.16
CA GLU A 7 5.60 -6.44 6.57
C GLU A 7 5.76 -6.53 5.05
N ARG A 8 4.93 -5.81 4.30
CA ARG A 8 5.05 -5.70 2.84
C ARG A 8 5.93 -4.50 2.52
N THR A 9 7.11 -4.73 1.95
CA THR A 9 8.15 -3.71 1.70
C THR A 9 8.10 -3.11 0.28
N GLY A 10 7.13 -3.53 -0.54
CA GLY A 10 6.91 -3.06 -1.92
C GLY A 10 5.60 -3.62 -2.51
N ASP A 11 5.20 -3.11 -3.68
CA ASP A 11 4.04 -3.56 -4.47
C ASP A 11 2.72 -3.69 -3.67
N TYR A 12 2.39 -2.64 -2.91
CA TYR A 12 1.16 -2.56 -2.14
C TYR A 12 0.35 -1.33 -2.52
N THR A 13 -0.98 -1.46 -2.44
CA THR A 13 -1.90 -0.36 -2.65
C THR A 13 -2.29 0.23 -1.31
N VAL A 14 -2.03 1.54 -1.13
CA VAL A 14 -2.56 2.30 0.00
C VAL A 14 -3.95 2.77 -0.38
N MET A 15 -4.96 2.30 0.34
CA MET A 15 -6.36 2.68 0.14
C MET A 15 -7.01 2.83 1.51
N SER A 16 -8.09 3.62 1.60
CA SER A 16 -8.89 3.71 2.81
C SER A 16 -9.38 2.34 3.28
N ASN A 17 -9.35 2.10 4.59
CA ASN A 17 -9.89 0.87 5.20
C ASN A 17 -11.43 0.85 5.26
N PHE A 18 -12.09 1.84 4.67
CA PHE A 18 -13.53 2.05 4.84
C PHE A 18 -14.36 0.88 4.27
N HIS A 19 -14.20 0.54 2.98
CA HIS A 19 -14.94 -0.57 2.36
C HIS A 19 -14.54 -1.94 2.94
N LEU A 20 -13.30 -2.10 3.39
CA LEU A 20 -12.85 -3.33 4.06
C LEU A 20 -13.62 -3.59 5.35
N LYS A 21 -14.05 -2.52 6.04
CA LYS A 21 -14.84 -2.57 7.27
C LYS A 21 -16.36 -2.56 7.05
N ASP A 22 -16.83 -2.24 5.84
CA ASP A 22 -18.27 -2.25 5.54
C ASP A 22 -18.83 -3.68 5.60
N LYS A 23 -19.83 -3.90 6.46
CA LYS A 23 -20.47 -5.21 6.64
C LYS A 23 -21.51 -5.52 5.56
N ARG A 24 -21.92 -4.52 4.77
CA ARG A 24 -22.84 -4.67 3.64
C ARG A 24 -22.18 -5.36 2.45
N LEU A 25 -20.85 -5.33 2.39
CA LEU A 25 -20.07 -5.88 1.28
C LEU A 25 -19.60 -7.32 1.54
N SER A 26 -19.77 -8.16 0.54
CA SER A 26 -19.16 -9.47 0.40
C SER A 26 -17.65 -9.36 0.26
N LEU A 27 -16.91 -10.41 0.65
CA LEU A 27 -15.45 -10.44 0.46
C LEU A 27 -15.05 -10.30 -1.02
N LYS A 28 -15.91 -10.78 -1.94
CA LYS A 28 -15.72 -10.61 -3.38
C LYS A 28 -15.82 -9.14 -3.78
N ALA A 29 -16.86 -8.43 -3.34
CA ALA A 29 -17.02 -7.00 -3.61
C ALA A 29 -15.88 -6.18 -2.98
N LYS A 30 -15.46 -6.52 -1.75
CA LYS A 30 -14.30 -5.87 -1.10
C LYS A 30 -13.01 -6.06 -1.89
N GLY A 31 -12.72 -7.29 -2.31
CA GLY A 31 -11.54 -7.61 -3.09
C GLY A 31 -11.55 -6.91 -4.45
N LEU A 32 -12.70 -6.92 -5.14
CA LEU A 32 -12.86 -6.26 -6.44
C LEU A 32 -12.67 -4.75 -6.33
N LEU A 33 -13.29 -4.09 -5.35
CA LEU A 33 -13.12 -2.65 -5.13
C LEU A 33 -11.66 -2.30 -4.80
N SER A 34 -11.01 -3.09 -3.93
CA SER A 34 -9.58 -2.93 -3.63
C SER A 34 -8.72 -3.03 -4.88
N GLN A 35 -9.00 -4.00 -5.75
CA GLN A 35 -8.24 -4.16 -6.99
C GLN A 35 -8.52 -3.00 -7.95
N MET A 36 -9.78 -2.57 -8.11
CA MET A 36 -10.13 -1.41 -8.93
C MET A 36 -9.38 -0.15 -8.50
N LEU A 37 -9.30 0.14 -7.20
CA LEU A 37 -8.55 1.28 -6.65
C LEU A 37 -7.03 1.14 -6.79
N SER A 38 -6.52 -0.04 -7.12
CA SER A 38 -5.08 -0.29 -7.35
C SER A 38 -4.65 -0.14 -8.80
N LEU A 39 -5.60 -0.09 -9.73
CA LEU A 39 -5.35 -0.04 -11.16
C LEU A 39 -5.21 1.42 -11.63
N PRO A 40 -4.47 1.67 -12.74
CA PRO A 40 -4.39 3.01 -13.35
C PRO A 40 -5.75 3.53 -13.83
N ASP A 41 -5.90 4.86 -13.93
CA ASP A 41 -7.14 5.50 -14.37
C ASP A 41 -7.54 5.13 -15.82
N ASP A 42 -6.56 4.83 -16.68
CA ASP A 42 -6.74 4.44 -18.08
C ASP A 42 -6.98 2.94 -18.29
N TRP A 43 -7.13 2.16 -17.21
CA TRP A 43 -7.38 0.73 -17.28
C TRP A 43 -8.77 0.40 -17.86
N ASP A 44 -8.90 -0.79 -18.46
CA ASP A 44 -10.19 -1.32 -18.92
C ASP A 44 -11.05 -1.83 -17.74
N TYR A 45 -11.85 -0.93 -17.16
CA TYR A 45 -12.82 -1.23 -16.10
C TYR A 45 -14.12 -1.87 -16.60
N THR A 46 -14.20 -2.30 -17.85
CA THR A 46 -15.37 -3.05 -18.31
C THR A 46 -15.43 -4.42 -17.62
N LEU A 47 -16.62 -5.04 -17.64
CA LEU A 47 -16.78 -6.40 -17.13
C LEU A 47 -15.86 -7.41 -17.83
N SER A 48 -15.48 -7.15 -19.09
CA SER A 48 -14.53 -7.99 -19.83
C SER A 48 -13.10 -7.78 -19.33
N GLY A 49 -12.64 -6.53 -19.23
CA GLY A 49 -11.30 -6.20 -18.74
C GLY A 49 -11.06 -6.67 -17.30
N LEU A 50 -12.02 -6.46 -16.41
CA LEU A 50 -11.95 -6.95 -15.03
C LEU A 50 -11.97 -8.47 -14.94
N SER A 51 -12.75 -9.15 -15.80
CA SER A 51 -12.75 -10.62 -15.84
C SER A 51 -11.45 -11.20 -16.39
N TYR A 52 -10.70 -10.44 -17.19
CA TYR A 52 -9.44 -10.90 -17.78
C TYR A 52 -8.31 -11.04 -16.73
N ILE A 53 -8.30 -10.17 -15.72
CA ILE A 53 -7.28 -10.15 -14.66
C ILE A 53 -7.68 -10.94 -13.40
N ASN A 54 -8.87 -11.52 -13.38
CA ASN A 54 -9.43 -12.22 -12.23
C ASN A 54 -9.77 -13.67 -12.58
N ARG A 55 -9.80 -14.54 -11.56
CA ARG A 55 -10.19 -15.96 -11.75
C ARG A 55 -11.71 -16.10 -11.83
N GLU A 56 -12.43 -15.10 -11.36
CA GLU A 56 -13.87 -14.98 -11.33
C GLU A 56 -14.43 -14.85 -12.76
N SER A 57 -15.59 -15.49 -12.99
CA SER A 57 -16.30 -15.34 -14.26
C SER A 57 -16.86 -13.93 -14.43
N LYS A 58 -17.13 -13.55 -15.68
CA LYS A 58 -17.76 -12.27 -16.02
C LYS A 58 -19.09 -12.03 -15.25
N ASP A 59 -19.85 -13.10 -14.98
CA ASP A 59 -21.08 -13.01 -14.18
C ASP A 59 -20.80 -12.76 -12.70
N ALA A 60 -19.75 -13.37 -12.15
CA ALA A 60 -19.31 -13.12 -10.78
C ALA A 60 -18.75 -11.69 -10.59
N ILE A 61 -18.03 -11.16 -11.59
CA ILE A 61 -17.61 -9.76 -11.61
C ILE A 61 -18.83 -8.84 -11.68
N ARG A 62 -19.78 -9.13 -12.57
CA ARG A 62 -21.01 -8.34 -12.71
C ARG A 62 -21.80 -8.26 -11.41
N SER A 63 -21.95 -9.38 -10.70
CA SER A 63 -22.68 -9.38 -9.44
C SER A 63 -21.98 -8.54 -8.37
N ALA A 64 -20.65 -8.61 -8.28
CA ALA A 64 -19.87 -7.78 -7.37
C ALA A 64 -19.94 -6.28 -7.71
N VAL A 65 -19.91 -5.90 -9.00
CA VAL A 65 -20.09 -4.50 -9.42
C VAL A 65 -21.49 -3.98 -9.04
N ASN A 66 -22.54 -4.76 -9.29
CA ASN A 66 -23.91 -4.37 -8.92
C ASN A 66 -24.06 -4.20 -7.39
N GLU A 67 -23.38 -5.03 -6.61
CA GLU A 67 -23.33 -4.93 -5.15
C GLU A 67 -22.65 -3.62 -4.71
N LEU A 68 -21.51 -3.27 -5.32
CA LEU A 68 -20.78 -2.03 -5.07
C LEU A 68 -21.56 -0.78 -5.49
N GLU A 69 -22.31 -0.86 -6.60
CA GLU A 69 -23.24 0.20 -7.04
C GLU A 69 -24.35 0.42 -6.01
N THR A 70 -24.98 -0.68 -5.55
CA THR A 70 -26.04 -0.64 -4.53
C THR A 70 -25.54 -0.06 -3.21
N ALA A 71 -24.29 -0.35 -2.85
CA ALA A 71 -23.65 0.16 -1.64
C ALA A 71 -23.09 1.60 -1.79
N GLY A 72 -23.13 2.18 -2.99
CA GLY A 72 -22.72 3.56 -3.27
C GLY A 72 -21.22 3.76 -3.58
N TYR A 73 -20.47 2.69 -3.80
CA TYR A 73 -19.03 2.73 -4.10
C TYR A 73 -18.71 2.85 -5.59
N ILE A 74 -19.66 2.49 -6.46
CA ILE A 74 -19.52 2.62 -7.91
C ILE A 74 -20.73 3.37 -8.46
N ARG A 75 -20.47 4.28 -9.39
CA ARG A 75 -21.50 4.91 -10.22
C ARG A 75 -21.25 4.55 -11.67
N ARG A 76 -22.29 4.11 -12.36
CA ARG A 76 -22.23 3.79 -13.79
C ARG A 76 -23.00 4.83 -14.57
N ARG A 77 -22.37 5.41 -15.58
CA ARG A 77 -22.99 6.28 -16.57
C ARG A 77 -22.94 5.62 -17.94
N GLN A 78 -24.07 5.52 -18.62
CA GLN A 78 -24.08 5.06 -20.01
C GLN A 78 -23.82 6.26 -20.92
N THR A 79 -22.81 6.16 -21.78
CA THR A 79 -22.56 7.16 -22.80
C THR A 79 -23.28 6.77 -24.09
N THR A 80 -23.88 7.75 -24.75
CA THR A 80 -24.47 7.60 -26.08
C THR A 80 -23.56 8.27 -27.11
N ASP A 81 -23.45 7.68 -28.29
CA ASP A 81 -22.80 8.32 -29.42
C ASP A 81 -23.63 9.50 -29.96
N ALA A 82 -23.09 10.23 -30.94
CA ALA A 82 -23.76 11.36 -31.58
C ALA A 82 -25.09 10.98 -32.28
N SER A 83 -25.37 9.69 -32.45
CA SER A 83 -26.62 9.16 -33.00
C SER A 83 -27.61 8.68 -31.93
N GLY A 84 -27.30 8.87 -30.64
CA GLY A 84 -28.14 8.44 -29.52
C GLY A 84 -28.07 6.95 -29.21
N LYS A 85 -27.15 6.20 -29.84
CA LYS A 85 -26.96 4.77 -29.60
C LYS A 85 -25.95 4.56 -28.48
N PHE A 86 -26.13 3.50 -27.70
CA PHE A 86 -25.21 3.10 -26.63
C PHE A 86 -23.77 2.98 -27.16
N ALA A 87 -22.85 3.73 -26.56
CA ALA A 87 -21.43 3.72 -26.88
C ALA A 87 -20.65 2.91 -25.84
N ALA A 88 -20.64 3.34 -24.58
CA ALA A 88 -19.87 2.68 -23.52
C ALA A 88 -20.47 2.90 -22.13
N ASN A 89 -19.97 2.15 -21.15
CA ASN A 89 -20.22 2.43 -19.73
C ASN A 89 -19.00 3.15 -19.16
N GLU A 90 -19.23 4.29 -18.54
CA GLU A 90 -18.27 5.02 -17.72
C GLU A 90 -18.52 4.66 -16.25
N TYR A 91 -17.46 4.29 -15.53
CA TYR A 91 -17.52 3.93 -14.12
C TYR A 91 -16.78 4.97 -13.28
N THR A 92 -17.45 5.55 -12.30
CA THR A 92 -16.81 6.36 -11.26
C THR A 92 -16.71 5.51 -9.99
N ILE A 93 -15.50 5.29 -9.49
CA ILE A 93 -15.20 4.45 -8.34
C ILE A 93 -14.84 5.33 -7.15
N PHE A 94 -15.43 5.07 -5.99
CA PHE A 94 -15.24 5.88 -4.79
C PHE A 94 -14.64 5.04 -3.65
N GLU A 95 -13.70 5.63 -2.89
CA GLU A 95 -13.17 4.98 -1.68
C GLU A 95 -14.17 4.97 -0.51
N ARG A 96 -15.15 5.87 -0.54
CA ARG A 96 -16.23 5.98 0.44
C ARG A 96 -17.56 5.98 -0.29
N PRO A 97 -18.61 5.36 0.28
CA PRO A 97 -19.90 5.31 -0.35
C PRO A 97 -20.49 6.72 -0.40
N ILE A 98 -21.08 7.09 -1.52
CA ILE A 98 -21.83 8.34 -1.63
C ILE A 98 -23.23 8.09 -1.07
N GLU A 99 -23.59 8.83 -0.02
CA GLU A 99 -24.92 8.82 0.56
C GLU A 99 -25.78 9.89 -0.13
N GLY A 100 -26.94 9.49 -0.67
CA GLY A 100 -28.01 10.45 -0.98
C GLY A 100 -28.24 10.86 -2.44
N GLU A 101 -27.60 10.24 -3.44
CA GLU A 101 -28.04 10.43 -4.84
C GLU A 101 -28.86 9.23 -5.33
N PRO A 102 -30.13 9.43 -5.76
CA PRO A 102 -30.95 8.36 -6.31
C PRO A 102 -30.29 7.81 -7.58
N MET A 103 -30.35 6.49 -7.74
CA MET A 103 -29.88 5.81 -8.95
C MET A 103 -30.76 6.20 -10.17
N LEU A 104 -30.42 7.30 -10.83
CA LEU A 104 -30.78 7.61 -12.22
C LEU A 104 -29.58 7.18 -13.06
N ASP A 105 -29.61 6.25 -14.02
CA ASP A 105 -30.69 5.74 -14.84
C ASP A 105 -30.54 4.21 -14.97
N LYS A 106 -31.50 3.46 -14.47
CA LYS A 106 -31.73 2.11 -14.98
C LYS A 106 -32.80 2.26 -16.04
N PRO A 107 -32.50 2.19 -17.36
CA PRO A 107 -33.56 1.85 -18.28
C PRO A 107 -34.11 0.50 -17.79
N LEU A 108 -35.38 0.50 -17.38
CA LEU A 108 -36.17 -0.71 -17.31
C LEU A 108 -36.03 -1.35 -18.69
N SER A 109 -35.20 -2.39 -18.79
CA SER A 109 -35.32 -3.33 -19.89
C SER A 109 -36.71 -3.92 -19.72
N GLU A 110 -37.68 -3.37 -20.46
CA GLU A 110 -38.92 -4.07 -20.74
C GLU A 110 -38.50 -5.44 -21.27
N ASN A 111 -38.67 -6.46 -20.43
CA ASN A 111 -38.72 -7.81 -20.94
C ASN A 111 -39.82 -7.80 -22.00
N PRO A 112 -39.58 -8.28 -23.23
CA PRO A 112 -40.66 -8.50 -24.15
C PRO A 112 -41.68 -9.38 -23.45
N ILE A 113 -42.92 -8.89 -23.34
CA ILE A 113 -44.07 -9.69 -22.96
C ILE A 113 -44.23 -10.70 -24.10
N THR A 114 -43.54 -11.84 -24.00
CA THR A 114 -43.85 -12.99 -24.82
C THR A 114 -45.09 -13.61 -24.20
N VAL A 115 -46.22 -13.31 -24.82
CA VAL A 115 -47.51 -13.92 -24.57
C VAL A 115 -47.34 -15.44 -24.55
N ASN A 116 -47.56 -16.05 -23.38
CA ASN A 116 -47.80 -17.49 -23.29
C ASN A 116 -49.15 -17.80 -23.93
N PRO A 117 -49.25 -18.70 -24.91
CA PRO A 117 -50.42 -19.55 -25.05
C PRO A 117 -50.22 -20.78 -24.18
N SER A 118 -51.09 -20.94 -23.18
CA SER A 118 -51.23 -22.14 -22.38
C SER A 118 -51.51 -23.37 -23.25
N ALA A 119 -50.77 -24.45 -23.05
CA ALA A 119 -51.28 -25.80 -23.28
C ALA A 119 -50.45 -26.88 -22.53
N VAL A 120 -51.07 -27.39 -21.47
CA VAL A 120 -51.15 -28.81 -21.09
C VAL A 120 -49.85 -29.56 -20.73
N ASN A 121 -49.70 -29.86 -19.43
CA ASN A 121 -48.83 -30.90 -18.87
C ASN A 121 -49.05 -32.25 -19.57
N PRO A 122 -47.99 -33.07 -19.72
CA PRO A 122 -47.89 -34.22 -18.83
C PRO A 122 -46.45 -34.57 -18.38
N LEU A 123 -46.31 -34.95 -17.11
CA LEU A 123 -45.31 -35.93 -16.62
C LEU A 123 -46.00 -37.31 -16.77
N PRO A 124 -45.35 -38.47 -17.05
CA PRO A 124 -44.09 -38.90 -16.43
C PRO A 124 -43.13 -39.79 -17.27
N GLU A 125 -41.92 -39.99 -16.72
CA GLU A 125 -41.17 -41.27 -16.62
C GLU A 125 -39.64 -41.08 -16.71
N ASN A 126 -38.96 -41.65 -15.73
CA ASN A 126 -37.55 -42.07 -15.75
C ASN A 126 -37.62 -43.61 -15.65
N PRO A 127 -36.69 -44.47 -16.14
CA PRO A 127 -35.24 -44.24 -16.28
C PRO A 127 -34.56 -44.91 -17.51
N THR A 128 -33.24 -44.70 -17.70
CA THR A 128 -32.18 -45.78 -17.83
C THR A 128 -30.85 -45.26 -18.42
N GLN A 129 -29.81 -45.34 -17.58
CA GLN A 129 -28.37 -45.68 -17.77
C GLN A 129 -27.66 -45.59 -19.14
N LEU A 130 -26.44 -45.00 -19.15
CA LEU A 130 -25.10 -45.63 -19.34
C LEU A 130 -24.04 -44.51 -19.52
N ASN A 131 -23.12 -44.24 -18.59
CA ASN A 131 -21.81 -44.89 -18.33
C ASN A 131 -20.76 -44.78 -19.46
N THR A 132 -19.75 -43.94 -19.26
CA THR A 132 -18.37 -44.28 -19.65
C THR A 132 -17.36 -43.75 -18.62
N LYS A 133 -16.77 -44.72 -17.89
CA LYS A 133 -15.54 -44.70 -17.07
C LYS A 133 -14.37 -44.09 -17.89
N LYS A 134 -13.28 -43.51 -17.35
CA LYS A 134 -12.32 -43.87 -16.27
C LYS A 134 -11.54 -42.58 -15.93
N SER A 135 -11.29 -42.17 -14.67
CA SER A 135 -10.40 -42.70 -13.62
C SER A 135 -8.90 -42.69 -13.94
N ASN A 136 -8.11 -41.97 -13.10
CA ASN A 136 -6.85 -42.35 -12.42
C ASN A 136 -5.88 -41.15 -12.27
N THR A 137 -5.22 -40.85 -11.14
CA THR A 137 -5.15 -41.46 -9.80
C THR A 137 -4.62 -40.41 -8.81
N GLN A 138 -5.13 -40.43 -7.58
CA GLN A 138 -4.50 -39.87 -6.37
C GLN A 138 -3.12 -40.49 -6.10
N LYS A 139 -2.28 -39.78 -5.34
CA LYS A 139 -1.69 -40.34 -4.11
C LYS A 139 -1.29 -39.21 -3.15
N GLN A 140 -1.95 -39.20 -1.99
CA GLN A 140 -1.46 -38.61 -0.75
C GLN A 140 -0.46 -39.58 -0.09
N ASN A 141 0.39 -39.07 0.81
CA ASN A 141 0.64 -39.65 2.15
C ASN A 141 1.54 -38.73 3.00
N THR A 142 0.91 -38.09 3.99
CA THR A 142 1.15 -38.13 5.45
C THR A 142 2.56 -38.12 6.07
N HIS A 143 2.75 -37.09 6.93
CA HIS A 143 3.49 -36.95 8.20
C HIS A 143 4.86 -37.62 8.44
N GLY A 144 5.79 -36.80 8.94
CA GLY A 144 6.89 -37.19 9.81
C GLY A 144 7.46 -35.95 10.53
N SER A 145 7.15 -35.81 11.81
CA SER A 145 7.81 -34.91 12.76
C SER A 145 9.26 -35.36 12.97
N ASN A 146 10.21 -34.43 13.16
CA ASN A 146 11.37 -34.58 14.05
C ASN A 146 12.05 -33.22 14.26
N THR A 147 12.06 -32.78 15.52
CA THR A 147 13.13 -32.00 16.16
C THR A 147 14.50 -32.61 15.87
N ASP A 148 15.51 -31.81 15.53
CA ASP A 148 16.63 -31.52 16.45
C ASP A 148 17.75 -30.70 15.79
N SER A 149 18.37 -29.85 16.62
CA SER A 149 19.80 -29.52 16.61
C SER A 149 20.41 -28.66 15.48
N ILE A 150 20.70 -27.40 15.84
CA ILE A 150 21.75 -26.57 15.27
C ILE A 150 23.12 -27.15 15.69
N PRO A 151 24.10 -27.28 14.77
CA PRO A 151 25.51 -27.30 15.15
C PRO A 151 26.20 -26.03 14.67
N PHE A 152 26.70 -25.27 15.63
CA PHE A 152 27.69 -24.23 15.46
C PHE A 152 29.06 -24.89 15.28
N ARG A 153 29.77 -24.66 14.16
CA ARG A 153 31.23 -24.44 14.15
C ARG A 153 31.78 -24.00 12.79
N GLU A 154 32.29 -22.77 12.81
CA GLU A 154 33.51 -22.21 12.21
C GLU A 154 34.37 -22.97 11.18
N THR A 155 34.86 -22.11 10.27
CA THR A 155 36.16 -22.07 9.57
C THR A 155 36.36 -22.77 8.21
N ALA A 156 36.46 -21.86 7.22
CA ALA A 156 37.47 -21.77 6.17
C ALA A 156 37.20 -22.36 4.77
N ALA A 157 37.26 -21.43 3.81
CA ALA A 157 37.46 -21.56 2.35
C ALA A 157 36.29 -22.23 1.61
N VAL A 158 35.71 -21.66 0.56
CA VAL A 158 36.32 -21.08 -0.63
C VAL A 158 35.29 -20.10 -1.23
N ILE A 159 35.75 -18.91 -1.60
CA ILE A 159 35.11 -17.89 -2.47
C ILE A 159 33.70 -18.30 -2.99
N PRO A 160 32.61 -17.70 -2.47
CA PRO A 160 31.31 -17.82 -3.13
C PRO A 160 31.44 -17.23 -4.54
N PRO A 161 30.85 -17.84 -5.57
CA PRO A 161 30.97 -17.34 -6.93
C PRO A 161 30.49 -15.89 -6.95
N GLU A 162 31.29 -15.01 -7.56
CA GLU A 162 30.92 -13.62 -7.82
C GLU A 162 29.49 -13.61 -8.37
N ARG A 163 28.54 -13.22 -7.51
CA ARG A 163 27.25 -12.76 -8.00
C ARG A 163 27.59 -11.55 -8.83
N LYS A 164 27.47 -11.70 -10.14
CA LYS A 164 27.53 -10.64 -11.14
C LYS A 164 26.47 -9.59 -10.76
N GLY A 165 26.86 -8.70 -9.85
CA GLY A 165 26.01 -7.82 -9.09
C GLY A 165 26.45 -6.40 -9.35
N ARG A 166 25.67 -5.74 -10.21
CA ARG A 166 25.61 -4.29 -10.43
C ARG A 166 26.10 -3.47 -9.23
N ASP A 167 27.18 -2.71 -9.43
CA ASP A 167 27.56 -1.46 -8.76
C ASP A 167 27.17 -1.29 -7.28
N ALA A 168 27.70 -2.10 -6.35
CA ALA A 168 27.67 -1.73 -4.94
C ALA A 168 28.55 -0.48 -4.69
N MET A 169 28.13 0.43 -3.80
CA MET A 169 29.00 1.54 -3.36
C MET A 169 30.18 0.95 -2.58
N SER A 170 31.40 1.45 -2.81
CA SER A 170 32.56 0.97 -2.07
C SER A 170 32.43 1.32 -0.59
N VAL A 171 33.03 0.51 0.27
CA VAL A 171 33.04 0.71 1.72
C VAL A 171 33.62 2.10 2.06
N THR A 172 34.70 2.48 1.37
CA THR A 172 35.35 3.79 1.50
C THR A 172 34.43 4.97 1.15
N GLU A 173 33.59 4.85 0.12
CA GLU A 173 32.62 5.91 -0.21
C GLU A 173 31.56 6.07 0.88
N ILE A 174 31.11 4.98 1.49
CA ILE A 174 30.13 5.01 2.59
C ILE A 174 30.74 5.69 3.82
N GLU A 175 31.99 5.39 4.13
CA GLU A 175 32.74 6.03 5.22
C GLU A 175 32.93 7.53 5.00
N ASN A 176 33.27 7.95 3.78
CA ASN A 176 33.38 9.37 3.43
C ASN A 176 32.04 10.12 3.62
N TYR A 177 30.91 9.52 3.23
CA TYR A 177 29.61 10.12 3.47
C TYR A 177 29.26 10.17 4.95
N ARG A 178 29.63 9.15 5.74
CA ARG A 178 29.47 9.17 7.18
C ARG A 178 30.24 10.33 7.81
N GLU A 179 31.52 10.48 7.49
CA GLU A 179 32.34 11.57 8.02
C GLU A 179 31.74 12.94 7.69
N LEU A 180 31.32 13.13 6.43
CA LEU A 180 30.67 14.37 6.00
C LEU A 180 29.36 14.64 6.77
N ILE A 181 28.54 13.61 6.99
CA ILE A 181 27.29 13.76 7.75
C ILE A 181 27.59 14.13 9.21
N LEU A 182 28.56 13.46 9.85
CA LEU A 182 28.96 13.72 11.22
C LEU A 182 29.47 15.16 11.41
N GLU A 183 30.26 15.65 10.44
CA GLU A 183 30.74 17.03 10.40
C GLU A 183 29.57 18.01 10.25
N ASN A 184 28.71 17.81 9.26
CA ASN A 184 27.59 18.74 8.98
C ASN A 184 26.64 18.90 10.16
N ILE A 185 26.34 17.82 10.88
CA ILE A 185 25.43 17.87 12.04
C ILE A 185 26.12 18.25 13.35
N GLU A 186 27.44 18.53 13.31
CA GLU A 186 28.25 18.82 14.50
C GLU A 186 28.08 17.73 15.59
N TYR A 187 28.20 16.46 15.19
CA TYR A 187 27.82 15.31 16.02
C TYR A 187 28.47 15.33 17.42
N ASP A 188 29.74 15.71 17.53
CA ASP A 188 30.45 15.76 18.82
C ASP A 188 29.83 16.78 19.80
N CYS A 189 29.34 17.92 19.28
CA CYS A 189 28.63 18.92 20.07
C CYS A 189 27.28 18.39 20.56
N LEU A 190 26.50 17.75 19.67
CA LEU A 190 25.22 17.13 20.02
C LEU A 190 25.38 16.04 21.07
N LYS A 191 26.41 15.20 20.94
CA LYS A 191 26.75 14.14 21.89
C LYS A 191 27.04 14.67 23.30
N GLN A 192 27.76 15.78 23.40
CA GLN A 192 28.04 16.43 24.69
C GLN A 192 26.80 17.08 25.29
N ARG A 193 25.96 17.68 24.45
CA ARG A 193 24.75 18.40 24.87
C ARG A 193 23.62 17.46 25.32
N TYR A 194 23.47 16.32 24.65
CA TYR A 194 22.36 15.36 24.85
C TYR A 194 22.87 13.94 25.16
N PRO A 195 23.62 13.73 26.25
CA PRO A 195 24.25 12.44 26.54
C PRO A 195 23.25 11.30 26.78
N LEU A 196 22.01 11.62 27.19
CA LEU A 196 20.95 10.64 27.43
C LEU A 196 20.27 10.16 26.14
N TYR A 197 20.48 10.85 25.01
CA TYR A 197 19.85 10.56 23.72
C TYR A 197 20.87 10.08 22.69
N LEU A 198 21.99 9.52 23.16
CA LEU A 198 23.08 9.05 22.30
C LEU A 198 22.64 7.94 21.35
N ASP A 199 21.81 7.03 21.81
CA ASP A 199 21.31 5.92 21.00
C ASP A 199 20.41 6.44 19.86
N ASP A 200 19.51 7.38 20.17
CA ASP A 200 18.66 8.04 19.16
C ASP A 200 19.51 8.82 18.15
N LEU A 201 20.54 9.55 18.61
CA LEU A 201 21.42 10.32 17.74
C LEU A 201 22.20 9.40 16.80
N ASN A 202 22.70 8.27 17.30
CA ASN A 202 23.35 7.25 16.49
C ASN A 202 22.39 6.67 15.45
N GLU A 203 21.15 6.34 15.85
CA GLU A 203 20.13 5.83 14.92
C GLU A 203 19.85 6.82 13.79
N ILE A 204 19.75 8.11 14.10
CA ILE A 204 19.58 9.16 13.09
C ILE A 204 20.77 9.18 12.13
N VAL A 205 22.01 9.12 12.62
CA VAL A 205 23.21 9.10 11.75
C VAL A 205 23.21 7.88 10.85
N GLU A 206 22.93 6.68 11.38
CA GLU A 206 22.84 5.46 10.58
C GLU A 206 21.79 5.60 9.47
N LEU A 207 20.64 6.17 9.80
CA LEU A 207 19.56 6.40 8.86
C LEU A 207 19.94 7.42 7.76
N LEU A 208 20.65 8.49 8.12
CA LEU A 208 21.16 9.47 7.16
C LEU A 208 22.15 8.82 6.19
N VAL A 209 23.13 8.08 6.71
CA VAL A 209 24.14 7.37 5.90
C VAL A 209 23.48 6.35 4.99
N GLU A 210 22.58 5.50 5.51
CA GLU A 210 21.84 4.51 4.73
C GLU A 210 21.06 5.18 3.59
N THR A 211 20.41 6.31 3.89
CA THR A 211 19.59 7.02 2.92
C THR A 211 20.44 7.69 1.84
N VAL A 212 21.51 8.38 2.21
CA VAL A 212 22.42 9.07 1.28
C VAL A 212 23.15 8.08 0.39
N CYS A 213 23.58 6.94 0.91
CA CYS A 213 24.34 5.93 0.16
C CYS A 213 23.47 5.02 -0.71
N ALA A 214 22.14 5.08 -0.60
CA ALA A 214 21.24 4.23 -1.37
C ALA A 214 21.35 4.49 -2.89
N LYS A 215 21.58 3.43 -3.68
CA LYS A 215 21.54 3.52 -5.14
C LYS A 215 20.14 3.20 -5.66
N ARG A 216 19.31 4.25 -5.79
CA ARG A 216 17.94 4.16 -6.35
C ARG A 216 17.61 5.40 -7.16
N LYS A 217 16.66 5.29 -8.10
CA LYS A 217 16.23 6.43 -8.93
C LYS A 217 15.34 7.39 -8.16
N THR A 218 14.46 6.85 -7.32
CA THR A 218 13.47 7.60 -6.55
C THR A 218 13.47 7.15 -5.10
N THR A 219 12.97 8.01 -4.22
CA THR A 219 12.78 7.74 -2.79
C THR A 219 11.47 8.34 -2.35
N ARG A 220 10.64 7.50 -1.72
CA ARG A 220 9.37 7.93 -1.17
C ARG A 220 9.58 8.59 0.19
N ILE A 221 9.12 9.83 0.36
CA ILE A 221 9.16 10.58 1.61
C ILE A 221 7.77 11.18 1.83
N SER A 222 7.19 11.00 3.03
CA SER A 222 5.86 11.53 3.37
C SER A 222 4.76 11.18 2.34
N GLY A 223 4.86 10.01 1.70
CA GLY A 223 3.89 9.55 0.71
C GLY A 223 4.12 10.03 -0.73
N ALA A 224 5.10 10.91 -0.99
CA ALA A 224 5.45 11.38 -2.33
C ALA A 224 6.79 10.82 -2.80
N ASP A 225 6.92 10.53 -4.09
CA ASP A 225 8.16 10.03 -4.69
C ASP A 225 9.02 11.20 -5.19
N PHE A 226 10.24 11.28 -4.66
CA PHE A 226 11.23 12.28 -5.06
C PHE A 226 12.36 11.61 -5.85
N PRO A 227 12.94 12.28 -6.87
CA PRO A 227 14.23 11.88 -7.41
C PRO A 227 15.25 11.72 -6.28
N HIS A 228 15.95 10.58 -6.25
CA HIS A 228 16.80 10.23 -5.12
C HIS A 228 17.92 11.24 -4.89
N GLU A 229 18.47 11.83 -5.96
CA GLU A 229 19.48 12.90 -5.87
C GLU A 229 19.00 14.14 -5.11
N ILE A 230 17.70 14.47 -5.21
CA ILE A 230 17.11 15.59 -4.45
C ILE A 230 17.05 15.23 -2.96
N VAL A 231 16.68 13.99 -2.64
CA VAL A 231 16.66 13.51 -1.25
C VAL A 231 18.07 13.51 -0.68
N ARG A 232 19.05 12.95 -1.40
CA ARG A 232 20.46 12.98 -1.04
C ARG A 232 20.94 14.40 -0.78
N SER A 233 20.69 15.33 -1.71
CA SER A 233 21.12 16.73 -1.58
C SER A 233 20.51 17.41 -0.35
N ARG A 234 19.25 17.13 -0.01
CA ARG A 234 18.61 17.69 1.19
C ARG A 234 19.17 17.10 2.48
N PHE A 235 19.37 15.79 2.53
CA PHE A 235 19.92 15.11 3.70
C PHE A 235 21.35 15.57 4.00
N LEU A 236 22.16 15.76 2.96
CA LEU A 236 23.53 16.29 3.10
C LEU A 236 23.60 17.76 3.53
N LYS A 237 22.47 18.48 3.57
CA LYS A 237 22.38 19.88 4.04
C LYS A 237 21.83 20.00 5.46
N LEU A 238 21.55 18.88 6.12
CA LEU A 238 21.13 18.91 7.52
C LEU A 238 22.31 19.34 8.40
N ASP A 239 21.99 20.15 9.40
CA ASP A 239 22.92 20.65 10.40
C ASP A 239 22.43 20.31 11.81
N SER A 240 23.21 20.70 12.82
CA SER A 240 22.92 20.47 14.24
C SER A 240 21.53 20.94 14.65
N SER A 241 21.08 22.12 14.19
CA SER A 241 19.79 22.71 14.52
C SER A 241 18.61 21.86 14.01
N HIS A 242 18.75 21.27 12.81
CA HIS A 242 17.73 20.37 12.27
C HIS A 242 17.61 19.09 13.10
N ILE A 243 18.73 18.55 13.60
CA ILE A 243 18.73 17.34 14.43
C ILE A 243 18.09 17.63 15.79
N GLU A 244 18.39 18.76 16.41
CA GLU A 244 17.73 19.19 17.66
C GLU A 244 16.21 19.30 17.49
N PHE A 245 15.75 19.90 16.38
CA PHE A 245 14.33 19.97 16.06
C PHE A 245 13.69 18.58 15.90
N VAL A 246 14.37 17.63 15.25
CA VAL A 246 13.88 16.26 15.10
C VAL A 246 13.76 15.57 16.46
N MET A 247 14.76 15.73 17.33
CA MET A 247 14.73 15.19 18.70
C MET A 247 13.58 15.78 19.53
N ASP A 248 13.34 17.07 19.44
CA ASP A 248 12.22 17.74 20.12
C ASP A 248 10.87 17.19 19.62
N CYS A 249 10.74 16.98 18.31
CA CYS A 249 9.56 16.35 17.71
C CYS A 249 9.33 14.92 18.19
N LEU A 250 10.38 14.13 18.46
CA LEU A 250 10.25 12.78 19.01
C LEU A 250 9.79 12.82 20.47
N GLN A 251 10.41 13.67 21.29
CA GLN A 251 10.12 13.75 22.73
C GLN A 251 8.70 14.25 23.01
N LYS A 252 8.23 15.24 22.25
CA LYS A 252 6.89 15.82 22.42
C LYS A 252 5.79 15.01 21.77
N ASN A 253 6.11 13.98 20.99
CA ASN A 253 5.09 13.18 20.32
C ASN A 253 4.35 12.28 21.32
N THR A 254 3.06 12.54 21.51
CA THR A 254 2.18 11.77 22.40
C THR A 254 1.53 10.57 21.72
N THR A 255 1.68 10.44 20.40
CA THR A 255 1.09 9.37 19.59
C THR A 255 2.12 8.28 19.30
N GLN A 256 1.70 7.01 19.37
CA GLN A 256 2.58 5.90 19.05
C GLN A 256 3.02 5.93 17.58
N VAL A 257 4.33 6.05 17.37
CA VAL A 257 4.95 5.95 16.04
C VAL A 257 5.14 4.47 15.70
N HIS A 258 4.33 3.95 14.78
CA HIS A 258 4.35 2.53 14.39
C HIS A 258 5.47 2.19 13.42
N ASN A 259 5.95 3.18 12.66
CA ASN A 259 7.08 3.05 11.75
C ASN A 259 8.05 4.22 12.00
N ILE A 260 8.97 4.00 12.95
CA ILE A 260 9.90 5.02 13.42
C ILE A 260 10.80 5.53 12.28
N LYS A 261 11.29 4.63 11.43
CA LYS A 261 12.15 4.97 10.29
C LYS A 261 11.48 5.92 9.30
N GLN A 262 10.24 5.62 8.88
CA GLN A 262 9.51 6.49 7.94
C GLN A 262 9.15 7.83 8.57
N TYR A 263 8.82 7.84 9.87
CA TYR A 263 8.60 9.08 10.61
C TYR A 263 9.87 9.93 10.62
N LEU A 264 11.01 9.37 11.02
CA LEU A 264 12.29 10.07 11.04
C LEU A 264 12.67 10.60 9.66
N LEU A 265 12.58 9.78 8.61
CA LEU A 265 12.85 10.22 7.23
C LEU A 265 11.97 11.41 6.82
N ALA A 266 10.69 11.39 7.19
CA ALA A 266 9.77 12.48 6.90
C ALA A 266 10.13 13.76 7.65
N VAL A 267 10.43 13.68 8.96
CA VAL A 267 10.78 14.85 9.77
C VAL A 267 12.14 15.41 9.33
N LEU A 268 13.15 14.56 9.16
CA LEU A 268 14.50 14.97 8.69
C LEU A 268 14.44 15.65 7.32
N PHE A 269 13.70 15.10 6.36
CA PHE A 269 13.59 15.69 5.03
C PHE A 269 12.89 17.06 5.02
N ASN A 270 11.92 17.25 5.93
CA ASN A 270 11.11 18.46 6.01
C ASN A 270 11.69 19.51 6.97
N ALA A 271 12.58 19.12 7.89
CA ALA A 271 13.12 19.98 8.94
C ALA A 271 13.62 21.34 8.42
N PRO A 272 14.42 21.43 7.33
CA PRO A 272 14.88 22.72 6.81
C PRO A 272 13.77 23.66 6.35
N THR A 273 12.60 23.11 6.00
CA THR A 273 11.46 23.89 5.49
C THR A 273 10.38 24.15 6.54
N THR A 274 10.30 23.35 7.61
CA THR A 274 9.20 23.42 8.58
C THR A 274 9.63 23.90 9.97
N MET A 275 10.91 23.78 10.32
CA MET A 275 11.43 24.09 11.66
C MET A 275 11.11 25.53 12.11
N ASN A 276 11.33 26.53 11.24
CA ASN A 276 11.06 27.93 11.59
C ASN A 276 9.58 28.20 11.88
N ASN A 277 8.68 27.63 11.06
CA ASN A 277 7.24 27.77 11.26
C ASN A 277 6.79 27.07 12.55
N HIS A 278 7.39 25.92 12.87
CA HIS A 278 7.11 25.21 14.11
C HIS A 278 7.46 26.04 15.33
N TYR A 279 8.69 26.57 15.42
CA TYR A 279 9.10 27.39 16.56
C TYR A 279 8.33 28.71 16.64
N THR A 280 8.06 29.36 15.50
CA THR A 280 7.21 30.57 15.48
C THR A 280 5.81 30.28 16.03
N SER A 281 5.22 29.15 15.64
CA SER A 281 3.90 28.74 16.13
C SER A 281 3.92 28.41 17.61
N LEU A 282 4.98 27.79 18.13
CA LEU A 282 5.13 27.49 19.56
C LEU A 282 5.27 28.77 20.39
N VAL A 283 6.12 29.70 19.97
CA VAL A 283 6.28 31.00 20.65
C VAL A 283 4.95 31.75 20.68
N ASN A 284 4.24 31.81 19.55
CA ASN A 284 2.92 32.46 19.51
C ASN A 284 1.91 31.76 20.43
N HIS A 285 1.89 30.43 20.44
CA HIS A 285 1.02 29.67 21.33
C HIS A 285 1.32 30.01 22.80
N ASP A 286 2.59 30.00 23.21
CA ASP A 286 2.97 30.25 24.60
C ASP A 286 2.73 31.72 25.03
N MET A 287 2.94 32.66 24.11
CA MET A 287 2.67 34.09 24.33
C MET A 287 1.17 34.41 24.45
N HIS A 288 0.29 33.60 23.85
CA HIS A 288 -1.17 33.84 23.83
C HIS A 288 -1.99 32.85 24.69
N ALA A 289 -1.42 31.71 25.09
CA ALA A 289 -2.04 30.76 26.00
C ALA A 289 -1.95 31.23 27.48
N GLY A 290 -1.06 32.18 27.77
CA GLY A 290 -0.95 32.86 29.06
C GLY A 290 -1.89 34.06 29.18
N GLY A 291 -3.20 33.83 29.26
CA GLY A 291 -4.13 34.83 29.77
C GLY A 291 -3.86 35.06 31.26
N TRP A 292 -3.26 36.20 31.59
CA TRP A 292 -3.33 36.79 32.94
C TRP A 292 -4.73 37.34 33.19
#